data_AF-A0A5C3LDC0-F1
#
_entry.id   AF-A0A5C3LDC0-F1
#
_cell.length_a   1.000
_cell.length_b   1.000
_cell.length_c   1.000
_cell.angle_alpha   90.00
_cell.angle_beta   90.00
_cell.angle_gamma   90.00
#
_symmetry.space_group_name_H-M   'P 1'
#
loop_
_entity.id
_entity.type
_entity.pdbx_description
1 polymer ?
#
loop_
_entity_poly.entity_id
_entity_poly.type
_entity_poly.pdbx_seq_one_letter_code
_entity_poly.pdbx_strand_id
1 'polypeptide(L)'
;MCHNIIDGRYHTSCFHFVEMATKSVDCLRNNCLFSSRHTHPIGCRNSECVRVMSHPVKNPIRVSPASCPNCIHIKNMGGTVRPHPMPQPQAAKQ
;
A
#
# COMPACT_ATOMS: atom_id res chain seq x y z
N MET A 1 -10.96 2.38 -9.06
CA MET A 1 -11.87 2.15 -7.91
C MET A 1 -11.19 2.72 -6.68
N CYS A 2 -11.85 2.78 -5.51
CA CYS A 2 -11.16 3.18 -4.29
C CYS A 2 -9.97 2.23 -4.04
N HIS A 3 -8.87 2.75 -3.52
CA HIS A 3 -7.67 1.95 -3.24
C HIS A 3 -6.94 2.49 -2.01
N ASN A 4 -6.10 1.66 -1.41
CA ASN A 4 -5.26 2.08 -0.31
C ASN A 4 -3.89 2.49 -0.84
N ILE A 5 -3.36 3.59 -0.36
CA ILE A 5 -1.96 3.97 -0.49
C ILE A 5 -1.29 3.62 0.83
N ILE A 6 -0.28 2.74 0.77
CA ILE A 6 0.56 2.39 1.91
C ILE A 6 1.81 3.25 1.80
N ASP A 7 1.87 4.29 2.62
CA ASP A 7 3.05 5.13 2.77
C ASP A 7 4.07 4.44 3.67
N GLY A 8 5.34 4.54 3.30
CA GLY A 8 6.40 3.89 4.06
C GLY A 8 7.79 4.42 3.78
N ARG A 9 8.75 3.81 4.45
CA ARG A 9 10.18 4.06 4.27
C ARG A 9 10.80 2.92 3.48
N TYR A 10 11.49 3.28 2.41
CA TYR A 10 12.29 2.34 1.64
C TYR A 10 13.76 2.38 2.08
N HIS A 11 14.30 1.21 2.43
CA HIS A 11 15.70 1.03 2.84
C HIS A 11 16.52 0.46 1.69
N THR A 12 17.39 1.25 1.08
CA THR A 12 18.11 0.83 -0.14
C THR A 12 19.23 -0.18 0.12
N SER A 13 19.76 -0.27 1.34
CA SER A 13 20.81 -1.26 1.67
C SER A 13 20.29 -2.69 1.82
N CYS A 14 19.01 -2.87 2.14
CA CYS A 14 18.39 -4.20 2.27
C CYS A 14 17.16 -4.38 1.36
N PHE A 15 16.85 -3.37 0.53
CA PHE A 15 15.71 -3.33 -0.39
C PHE A 15 14.35 -3.57 0.29
N HIS A 16 14.22 -3.23 1.58
CA HIS A 16 13.00 -3.43 2.35
C HIS A 16 12.14 -2.17 2.40
N PHE A 17 10.84 -2.36 2.20
CA PHE A 17 9.83 -1.34 2.43
C PHE A 17 9.19 -1.55 3.80
N VAL A 18 9.32 -0.57 4.68
CA VAL A 18 8.69 -0.56 6.01
C VAL A 18 7.47 0.33 5.96
N GLU A 19 6.29 -0.28 6.15
CA GLU A 19 5.01 0.41 6.15
C GLU A 19 4.92 1.35 7.36
N MET A 20 4.41 2.57 7.15
CA MET A 20 4.33 3.60 8.19
C MET A 20 2.89 4.10 8.38
N ALA A 21 2.16 4.30 7.29
CA ALA A 21 0.78 4.77 7.32
C ALA A 21 0.01 4.21 6.12
N THR A 22 -1.30 4.04 6.29
CA THR A 22 -2.19 3.62 5.21
C THR A 22 -3.28 4.67 5.04
N LYS A 23 -3.46 5.15 3.82
CA LYS A 23 -4.49 6.12 3.45
C LYS A 23 -5.43 5.52 2.41
N SER A 24 -6.73 5.67 2.60
CA SER A 24 -7.71 5.34 1.57
C SER A 24 -7.87 6.50 0.58
N VAL A 25 -7.87 6.19 -0.71
CA VAL A 25 -8.17 7.13 -1.79
C VAL A 25 -9.55 6.82 -2.34
N ASP A 26 -10.41 7.83 -2.25
CA ASP A 26 -11.75 7.78 -2.82
C ASP A 26 -11.69 7.92 -4.34
N CYS A 27 -12.45 7.08 -5.05
CA CYS A 27 -12.59 7.19 -6.51
C CYS A 27 -13.71 8.14 -6.95
N LEU A 28 -14.50 8.67 -6.01
CA LEU A 28 -15.57 9.65 -6.21
C LEU A 28 -16.66 9.18 -7.18
N ARG A 29 -16.79 7.86 -7.37
CA ARG A 29 -17.84 7.25 -8.20
C ARG A 29 -19.09 7.00 -7.37
N ASN A 30 -20.25 7.18 -8.00
CA ASN A 30 -21.56 6.94 -7.40
C ASN A 30 -21.92 5.45 -7.28
N ASN A 31 -21.35 4.62 -8.16
CA ASN A 31 -21.51 3.16 -8.16
C ASN A 31 -20.42 2.43 -7.36
N CYS A 32 -19.68 3.10 -6.46
CA CYS A 32 -18.67 2.45 -5.63
C CYS A 32 -19.08 2.47 -4.16
N LEU A 33 -19.18 1.30 -3.53
CA LEU A 33 -19.59 1.16 -2.12
C LEU A 33 -18.60 1.81 -1.14
N PHE A 34 -17.33 1.94 -1.52
CA PHE A 34 -16.27 2.53 -0.69
C PHE A 34 -16.08 4.02 -0.95
N SER A 35 -16.87 4.60 -1.85
CA SER A 35 -16.78 6.02 -2.21
C SER A 35 -17.71 6.83 -1.31
N SER A 36 -17.27 8.01 -0.90
CA SER A 36 -18.10 8.97 -0.17
C SER A 36 -19.31 9.45 -0.98
N ARG A 37 -19.25 9.32 -2.31
CA ARG A 37 -20.33 9.71 -3.24
C ARG A 37 -21.28 8.57 -3.57
N HIS A 38 -21.22 7.46 -2.86
CA HIS A 38 -22.12 6.34 -3.13
C HIS A 38 -23.58 6.78 -3.00
N THR A 39 -24.38 6.54 -4.04
CA THR A 39 -25.77 7.02 -4.08
C THR A 39 -26.69 6.26 -3.13
N HIS A 40 -26.32 5.05 -2.70
CA HIS A 40 -27.17 4.25 -1.80
C HIS A 40 -26.56 4.25 -0.39
N PRO A 41 -27.16 4.98 0.58
CA PRO A 41 -26.53 5.17 1.88
C PRO A 41 -26.51 3.91 2.77
N ILE A 42 -27.45 2.96 2.59
CA ILE A 42 -27.59 1.79 3.45
C ILE A 42 -27.98 0.56 2.63
N GLY A 43 -27.32 -0.58 2.87
CA GLY A 43 -27.79 -1.89 2.39
C GLY A 43 -27.79 -2.06 0.87
N CYS A 44 -26.89 -1.38 0.14
CA CYS A 44 -26.84 -1.47 -1.31
C CYS A 44 -26.64 -2.91 -1.80
N ARG A 45 -27.66 -3.46 -2.48
CA ARG A 45 -27.65 -4.78 -3.11
C ARG A 45 -27.55 -4.76 -4.62
N ASN A 46 -27.46 -3.57 -5.23
CA ASN A 46 -27.31 -3.42 -6.68
C ASN A 46 -26.04 -4.17 -7.15
N SER A 47 -26.17 -4.95 -8.24
CA SER A 47 -25.07 -5.70 -8.86
C SER A 47 -24.08 -4.79 -9.58
N GLU A 48 -24.54 -3.64 -10.06
CA GLU A 48 -23.73 -2.65 -10.79
C GLU A 48 -22.77 -1.87 -9.88
N CYS A 49 -22.91 -2.05 -8.56
CA CYS A 49 -22.06 -1.37 -7.59
C CYS A 49 -20.76 -2.15 -7.36
N VAL A 50 -19.63 -1.45 -7.50
CA VAL A 50 -18.30 -1.97 -7.19
C VAL A 50 -18.21 -2.31 -5.70
N ARG A 51 -18.02 -3.60 -5.40
CA ARG A 51 -17.95 -4.17 -4.04
C ARG A 51 -16.55 -4.53 -3.58
N VAL A 52 -15.54 -4.30 -4.41
CA VAL A 52 -14.13 -4.51 -4.05
C VAL A 52 -13.31 -3.24 -4.26
N MET A 53 -12.29 -3.03 -3.44
CA MET A 53 -11.27 -2.01 -3.67
C MET A 53 -10.24 -2.50 -4.69
N SER A 54 -9.53 -1.60 -5.35
CA SER A 54 -8.34 -1.98 -6.12
C SER A 54 -7.18 -2.36 -5.19
N HIS A 55 -6.17 -3.03 -5.74
CA HIS A 55 -4.98 -3.41 -4.98
C HIS A 55 -4.32 -2.20 -4.31
N PRO A 56 -3.79 -2.36 -3.07
CA PRO A 56 -3.02 -1.32 -2.43
C PRO A 56 -1.76 -0.96 -3.22
N VAL A 57 -1.46 0.33 -3.29
CA VAL A 57 -0.25 0.87 -3.90
C VAL A 57 0.74 1.19 -2.78
N LYS A 58 2.00 0.75 -2.93
CA LYS A 58 3.08 1.11 -1.98
C LYS A 58 3.77 2.39 -2.44
N ASN A 59 3.81 3.39 -1.57
CA ASN A 59 4.40 4.69 -1.83
C ASN A 59 5.58 4.97 -0.87
N PRO A 60 6.83 4.93 -1.35
CA PRO A 60 7.99 5.27 -0.53
C PRO A 60 8.10 6.79 -0.35
N ILE A 61 7.47 7.30 0.71
CA ILE A 61 7.55 8.71 1.09
C ILE A 61 8.91 9.11 1.68
N ARG A 62 9.71 8.12 2.10
CA ARG A 62 11.08 8.32 2.62
C ARG A 62 11.99 7.24 2.06
N VAL A 63 13.18 7.63 1.63
CA VAL A 63 14.24 6.69 1.22
C VAL A 63 15.42 6.84 2.18
N SER A 64 15.98 5.72 2.66
CA SER A 64 17.11 5.71 3.58
C SER A 64 18.20 4.75 3.10
N PRO A 65 19.49 5.13 3.15
CA PRO A 65 20.58 4.21 2.89
C PRO A 65 20.79 3.20 4.03
N ALA A 66 20.30 3.49 5.24
CA ALA A 66 20.48 2.61 6.40
C ALA A 66 19.68 1.30 6.25
N SER A 67 20.15 0.22 6.90
CA SER A 67 19.39 -1.04 6.99
C SER A 67 18.11 -0.84 7.80
N CYS A 68 17.05 -1.60 7.50
CA CYS A 68 15.82 -1.51 8.27
C CYS A 68 15.99 -2.11 9.69
N PRO A 69 15.15 -1.74 10.67
CA PRO A 69 15.28 -2.23 12.05
C PRO A 69 15.31 -3.76 12.16
N ASN A 70 14.52 -4.44 11.33
CA ASN A 70 14.49 -5.90 11.28
C ASN A 70 15.84 -6.48 10.81
N CYS A 71 16.43 -5.93 9.75
CA CYS A 71 17.75 -6.36 9.27
C CYS A 71 18.87 -6.09 10.27
N ILE A 72 18.80 -4.97 11.00
CA ILE A 72 19.75 -4.65 12.06
C ILE A 72 19.63 -5.70 13.17
N HIS A 73 18.41 -6.03 13.58
CA HIS A 73 18.14 -7.04 14.59
C HIS A 73 18.66 -8.43 14.19
N ILE A 74 18.36 -8.89 12.97
CA ILE A 74 18.84 -10.17 12.44
C ILE A 74 20.37 -10.22 12.40
N LYS A 75 21.02 -9.14 11.95
CA LYS A 75 22.50 -9.05 11.92
C LYS A 75 23.09 -9.14 13.33
N ASN A 76 22.48 -8.48 14.32
CA ASN A 76 22.93 -8.53 15.70
C ASN A 76 22.80 -9.93 16.33
N MET A 77 21.86 -10.74 15.83
CA MET A 77 21.68 -12.15 16.24
C MET A 77 22.58 -13.13 15.46
N GLY A 78 23.48 -12.63 14.59
CA GLY A 78 24.33 -13.49 13.74
C GLY A 78 23.60 -14.13 12.56
N GLY A 79 22.38 -13.69 12.25
CA GLY A 79 21.59 -14.19 11.13
C GLY A 79 21.94 -13.51 9.80
N THR A 80 21.65 -14.18 8.69
CA THR A 80 21.78 -13.61 7.34
C THR A 80 20.43 -13.09 6.85
N VAL A 81 20.41 -11.86 6.35
CA VAL A 81 19.22 -11.23 5.77
C VAL A 81 19.16 -11.58 4.29
N ARG A 82 18.03 -12.13 3.82
CA ARG A 82 17.77 -12.31 2.39
C ARG A 82 17.14 -11.02 1.83
N PRO A 83 17.63 -10.50 0.70
CA PRO A 83 16.99 -9.36 0.04
C PRO A 83 15.58 -9.78 -0.42
N HIS A 84 14.56 -9.03 -0.03
CA HIS A 84 13.23 -9.20 -0.61
C HIS A 84 13.19 -8.59 -2.02
N PRO A 85 12.46 -9.21 -2.97
CA PRO A 85 12.23 -8.61 -4.27
C PRO A 85 11.50 -7.28 -4.07
N MET A 86 11.98 -6.23 -4.75
CA MET A 86 11.36 -4.92 -4.74
C MET A 86 9.85 -5.05 -5.04
N PRO A 87 8.95 -4.40 -4.28
CA PRO A 87 7.61 -4.19 -4.77
C PRO A 87 7.74 -3.36 -6.05
N GLN A 88 7.39 -3.96 -7.19
CA GLN A 88 7.36 -3.23 -8.46
C GLN A 88 6.51 -1.97 -8.25
N PRO A 89 6.97 -0.79 -8.66
CA PRO A 89 6.08 0.36 -8.73
C PRO A 89 4.94 -0.07 -9.64
N GLN A 90 3.72 -0.16 -9.11
CA GLN A 90 2.55 -0.29 -9.95
C GLN A 90 2.54 0.98 -10.79
N ALA A 91 3.02 0.87 -12.02
CA ALA A 91 3.13 1.96 -12.96
C ALA A 91 1.79 2.70 -12.93
N ALA A 92 1.85 4.00 -12.64
CA ALA A 92 0.75 4.91 -12.88
C ALA A 92 0.42 4.78 -14.37
N LYS A 93 -0.57 3.94 -14.69
CA LYS A 93 -1.17 3.92 -16.02
C LYS A 93 -1.88 5.26 -16.16
N GLN A 94 -1.21 6.16 -16.89
CA GLN A 94 -1.81 7.34 -17.50
C GLN A 94 -2.90 6.92 -18.49
#